data_AF-I3Y957-F1
#
_entry.id   AF-I3Y957-F1
#
_cell.length_a   1.000
_cell.length_b   1.000
_cell.length_c   1.000
_cell.angle_alpha   90.00
_cell.angle_beta   90.00
_cell.angle_gamma   90.00
#
_symmetry.space_group_name_H-M   'P 1'
#
loop_
_entity.id
_entity.type
_entity.pdbx_description
1 polymer ?
#
loop_
_entity_poly.entity_id
_entity_poly.type
_entity_poly.pdbx_seq_one_letter_code
_entity_poly.pdbx_strand_id
1 'polypeptide(L)'
;MSRDGPFSASDGGVGPTSAPSAPDARPDGPVAVRADVVQPIFAYWQQVMAKPKAKLDAKRRSAIAARLKDGYTPAELQRAIDGCRASAWHQGRNDRGRAFDDIALICRDAAHVEQFLALAADQRAEQAALDAFLNPDPDPLEGEFHVVRSRP
;
A
#
# COMPACT_ATOMS: atom_id res chain seq x y z
N MET A 1 25.71 -83.68 -14.56
CA MET A 1 25.12 -82.47 -15.16
C MET A 1 25.70 -81.28 -14.41
N SER A 2 26.71 -80.62 -14.96
CA SER A 2 26.57 -79.42 -15.81
C SER A 2 26.10 -78.21 -15.00
N ARG A 3 26.71 -77.02 -15.00
CA ARG A 3 27.81 -76.41 -15.77
C ARG A 3 28.18 -75.09 -15.04
N ASP A 4 29.41 -74.65 -15.27
CA ASP A 4 29.89 -73.26 -15.42
C ASP A 4 29.49 -72.12 -14.45
N GLY A 5 30.51 -71.55 -13.79
CA GLY A 5 30.93 -70.14 -13.83
C GLY A 5 29.97 -69.00 -13.40
N PRO A 6 30.53 -67.93 -12.80
CA PRO A 6 30.60 -66.74 -13.64
C PRO A 6 32.00 -66.11 -13.68
N PHE A 7 32.44 -66.03 -14.93
CA PHE A 7 33.26 -65.05 -15.63
C PHE A 7 33.83 -63.83 -14.86
N SER A 8 35.12 -63.63 -15.12
CA SER A 8 35.92 -62.44 -14.87
C SER A 8 35.76 -61.42 -16.03
N ALA A 9 36.19 -60.18 -15.77
CA ALA A 9 36.62 -59.12 -16.70
C ALA A 9 35.61 -58.06 -17.17
N SER A 10 35.87 -56.85 -16.65
CA SER A 10 36.28 -55.62 -17.39
C SER A 10 35.36 -54.90 -18.38
N ASP A 11 35.31 -53.59 -18.16
CA ASP A 11 35.60 -52.50 -19.11
C ASP A 11 34.47 -51.50 -19.39
N GLY A 12 34.85 -50.22 -19.38
CA GLY A 12 34.29 -49.21 -20.29
C GLY A 12 33.12 -48.39 -19.77
N GLY A 13 33.41 -47.20 -19.24
CA GLY A 13 32.39 -46.20 -18.90
C GLY A 13 32.97 -44.78 -18.74
N VAL A 14 33.28 -44.17 -19.88
CA VAL A 14 33.82 -42.82 -20.09
C VAL A 14 32.90 -41.67 -19.62
N GLY A 15 33.42 -40.79 -18.74
CA GLY A 15 33.14 -39.34 -18.55
C GLY A 15 31.69 -38.82 -18.37
N PRO A 16 31.49 -37.50 -18.20
CA PRO A 16 32.33 -36.47 -17.58
C PRO A 16 31.69 -35.89 -16.29
N THR A 17 32.52 -35.20 -15.51
CA THR A 17 32.14 -34.26 -14.44
C THR A 17 30.99 -33.33 -14.87
N SER A 18 29.83 -33.50 -14.25
CA SER A 18 28.78 -32.47 -14.27
C SER A 18 29.19 -31.33 -13.35
N ALA A 19 29.73 -30.27 -13.93
CA ALA A 19 29.47 -28.91 -13.47
C ALA A 19 28.49 -28.28 -14.46
N PRO A 20 27.37 -27.76 -13.97
CA PRO A 20 26.94 -26.41 -14.34
C PRO A 20 26.40 -25.70 -13.10
N SER A 21 26.47 -24.40 -12.89
CA SER A 21 27.03 -23.26 -13.60
C SER A 21 27.10 -22.16 -12.55
N ALA A 22 27.99 -21.20 -12.76
CA ALA A 22 28.04 -19.95 -12.01
C ALA A 22 26.64 -19.37 -11.77
N PRO A 23 26.41 -18.67 -10.63
CA PRO A 23 25.26 -17.79 -10.54
C PRO A 23 25.39 -16.78 -11.68
N ASP A 24 24.45 -16.86 -12.61
CA ASP A 24 24.21 -15.90 -13.68
C ASP A 24 23.94 -14.55 -13.01
N ALA A 25 25.02 -13.86 -12.64
CA ALA A 25 25.01 -12.46 -12.28
C ALA A 25 24.69 -11.68 -13.56
N ARG A 26 23.41 -11.72 -13.95
CA ARG A 26 22.88 -10.80 -14.93
C ARG A 26 23.12 -9.41 -14.37
N PRO A 27 23.75 -8.50 -15.14
CA PRO A 27 23.82 -7.12 -14.70
C PRO A 27 22.39 -6.62 -14.65
N ASP A 28 21.93 -6.29 -13.43
CA ASP A 28 20.73 -5.51 -13.20
C ASP A 28 20.75 -4.33 -14.19
N GLY A 29 19.83 -4.36 -15.15
CA GLY A 29 19.55 -3.23 -16.03
C GLY A 29 19.17 -2.01 -15.19
N PRO A 30 19.04 -0.81 -15.79
CA PRO A 30 18.98 0.46 -15.06
C PRO A 30 17.64 0.63 -14.32
N VAL A 31 17.44 -0.12 -13.23
CA VAL A 31 16.31 -0.06 -12.30
C VAL A 31 16.73 0.68 -11.01
N ALA A 32 17.85 1.40 -11.04
CA ALA A 32 18.37 2.08 -9.85
C ALA A 32 17.78 3.49 -9.62
N VAL A 33 16.91 4.01 -10.50
CA VAL A 33 16.45 5.42 -10.42
C VAL A 33 14.95 5.58 -10.05
N ARG A 34 14.21 4.48 -9.85
CA ARG A 34 12.86 4.48 -9.20
C ARG A 34 12.89 3.97 -7.74
N ALA A 35 14.08 3.93 -7.13
CA ALA A 35 14.27 3.58 -5.73
C ALA A 35 13.63 4.67 -4.85
N ASP A 36 12.62 4.46 -4.02
CA ASP A 36 11.74 3.32 -3.80
C ASP A 36 10.38 3.96 -3.46
N VAL A 37 9.61 4.42 -4.46
CA VAL A 37 8.35 5.16 -4.20
C VAL A 37 7.32 4.30 -3.48
N VAL A 38 7.52 2.98 -3.49
CA VAL A 38 6.69 1.99 -2.81
C VAL A 38 6.87 2.06 -1.29
N GLN A 39 8.10 2.19 -0.80
CA GLN A 39 8.41 2.24 0.63
C GLN A 39 7.74 3.41 1.39
N PRO A 40 7.72 4.68 0.92
CA PRO A 40 7.03 5.76 1.61
C PRO A 40 5.51 5.56 1.59
N ILE A 41 4.92 5.02 0.51
CA ILE A 41 3.49 4.69 0.47
C ILE A 41 3.18 3.60 1.52
N PHE A 42 4.03 2.59 1.61
CA PHE A 42 3.88 1.52 2.59
C PHE A 42 4.07 2.01 4.03
N ALA A 43 5.06 2.85 4.28
CA ALA A 43 5.30 3.47 5.59
C ALA A 43 4.12 4.36 6.01
N TYR A 44 3.58 5.14 5.07
CA TYR A 44 2.37 5.93 5.29
C TYR A 44 1.19 5.04 5.71
N TRP A 45 0.97 3.94 4.99
CA TRP A 45 -0.06 2.97 5.36
C TRP A 45 0.15 2.36 6.76
N GLN A 46 1.38 2.01 7.13
CA GLN A 46 1.67 1.51 8.48
C GLN A 46 1.30 2.54 9.56
N GLN A 47 1.58 3.82 9.31
CA GLN A 47 1.27 4.90 10.22
C GLN A 47 -0.25 5.12 10.33
N VAL A 48 -0.96 5.25 9.21
CA VAL A 48 -2.40 5.53 9.17
C VAL A 48 -3.23 4.38 9.75
N MET A 49 -2.83 3.14 9.46
CA MET A 49 -3.54 1.94 9.91
C MET A 49 -3.00 1.38 11.25
N ALA A 50 -2.05 2.07 11.90
CA ALA A 50 -1.41 1.64 13.14
C ALA A 50 -0.85 0.20 13.09
N LYS A 51 -0.18 -0.16 11.99
CA LYS A 51 0.42 -1.48 11.76
C LYS A 51 1.95 -1.44 11.64
N PRO A 52 2.68 -1.07 12.71
CA PRO A 52 4.14 -0.92 12.67
C PRO A 52 4.89 -2.25 12.46
N LYS A 53 4.26 -3.38 12.78
CA LYS A 53 4.86 -4.73 12.63
C LYS A 53 4.67 -5.33 11.24
N ALA A 54 3.87 -4.71 10.38
CA ALA A 54 3.58 -5.24 9.05
C ALA A 54 4.81 -5.13 8.15
N LYS A 55 5.19 -6.22 7.48
CA LYS A 55 6.35 -6.23 6.57
C LYS A 55 5.92 -5.97 5.14
N LEU A 56 6.77 -5.29 4.38
CA LEU A 56 6.59 -5.12 2.93
C LEU A 56 6.91 -6.46 2.26
N ASP A 57 5.89 -7.30 2.13
CA ASP A 57 5.98 -8.56 1.40
C ASP A 57 5.95 -8.33 -0.12
N ALA A 58 6.44 -9.31 -0.91
CA ALA A 58 6.44 -9.28 -2.37
C ALA A 58 5.04 -8.99 -2.94
N LYS A 59 3.98 -9.53 -2.33
CA LYS A 59 2.60 -9.28 -2.76
C LYS A 59 2.19 -7.81 -2.59
N ARG A 60 2.52 -7.19 -1.44
CA ARG A 60 2.22 -5.79 -1.16
C ARG A 60 3.00 -4.87 -2.08
N ARG A 61 4.29 -5.16 -2.28
CA ARG A 61 5.16 -4.41 -3.17
C ARG A 61 4.65 -4.45 -4.60
N SER A 62 4.25 -5.64 -5.08
CA SER A 62 3.69 -5.83 -6.41
C SER A 62 2.39 -5.07 -6.61
N ALA A 63 1.48 -5.08 -5.63
CA ALA A 63 0.22 -4.33 -5.72
C ALA A 63 0.45 -2.83 -5.88
N ILE A 64 1.32 -2.23 -5.06
CA ILE A 64 1.64 -0.80 -5.13
C ILE A 64 2.35 -0.47 -6.46
N ALA A 65 3.34 -1.28 -6.84
CA ALA A 65 4.07 -1.09 -8.09
C ALA A 65 3.17 -1.21 -9.34
N ALA A 66 2.18 -2.10 -9.31
CA ALA A 66 1.20 -2.23 -10.39
C ALA A 66 0.38 -0.96 -10.56
N ARG A 67 -0.12 -0.35 -9.46
CA ARG A 67 -0.86 0.92 -9.55
C ARG A 67 0.02 2.07 -10.04
N LEU A 68 1.28 2.14 -9.60
CA LEU A 68 2.23 3.12 -10.12
C LEU A 68 2.50 2.94 -11.62
N LYS A 69 2.47 1.70 -12.12
CA LYS A 69 2.63 1.40 -13.54
C LYS A 69 1.38 1.80 -14.35
N ASP A 70 0.20 1.69 -13.76
CA ASP A 70 -1.07 2.08 -14.39
C ASP A 70 -1.26 3.60 -14.48
N GLY A 71 -0.38 4.39 -13.85
CA GLY A 71 -0.37 5.86 -13.95
C GLY A 71 -0.82 6.58 -12.68
N TYR A 72 -1.16 5.85 -11.61
CA TYR A 72 -1.50 6.46 -10.33
C TYR A 72 -0.27 7.10 -9.68
N THR A 73 -0.49 8.26 -9.08
CA THR A 73 0.54 8.99 -8.33
C THR A 73 0.65 8.47 -6.88
N PRO A 74 1.81 8.63 -6.23
CA PRO A 74 1.95 8.27 -4.81
C PRO A 74 0.95 9.01 -3.92
N ALA A 75 0.58 10.25 -4.26
CA ALA A 75 -0.40 11.05 -3.54
C ALA A 75 -1.83 10.49 -3.67
N GLU A 76 -2.19 9.94 -4.84
CA GLU A 76 -3.48 9.24 -5.00
C GLU A 76 -3.53 7.96 -4.16
N LEU A 77 -2.44 7.20 -4.14
CA LEU A 77 -2.39 5.99 -3.32
C LEU A 77 -2.46 6.29 -1.82
N GLN A 78 -1.84 7.38 -1.37
CA GLN A 78 -2.00 7.88 0.01
C GLN A 78 -3.44 8.28 0.31
N ARG A 79 -4.10 9.02 -0.59
CA ARG A 79 -5.53 9.38 -0.45
C ARG A 79 -6.44 8.15 -0.41
N ALA A 80 -6.16 7.12 -1.21
CA ALA A 80 -6.89 5.86 -1.15
C ALA A 80 -6.70 5.16 0.21
N ILE A 81 -5.51 5.22 0.80
CA ILE A 81 -5.29 4.71 2.16
C ILE A 81 -6.16 5.47 3.18
N ASP A 82 -6.24 6.80 3.06
CA ASP A 82 -7.08 7.63 3.93
C ASP A 82 -8.57 7.29 3.79
N GLY A 83 -9.06 7.10 2.56
CA GLY A 83 -10.45 6.69 2.31
C GLY A 83 -10.79 5.32 2.89
N CYS A 84 -9.84 4.37 2.85
CA CYS A 84 -9.99 3.08 3.54
C CYS A 84 -10.06 3.26 5.08
N ARG A 85 -9.31 4.22 5.63
CA ARG A 85 -9.35 4.55 7.06
C ARG A 85 -10.67 5.20 7.48
N ALA A 86 -11.25 6.02 6.62
CA ALA A 86 -12.52 6.70 6.85
C ALA A 86 -13.71 5.73 6.92
N SER A 87 -13.68 4.66 6.13
CA SER A 87 -14.81 3.75 6.02
C SER A 87 -14.96 2.85 7.25
N ALA A 88 -16.01 3.08 8.05
CA ALA A 88 -16.31 2.29 9.24
C ALA A 88 -16.40 0.78 8.95
N TRP A 89 -16.97 0.40 7.80
CA TRP A 89 -17.06 -1.00 7.37
C TRP A 89 -15.67 -1.63 7.17
N HIS A 90 -14.74 -0.92 6.54
CA HIS A 90 -13.36 -1.37 6.36
C HIS A 90 -12.56 -1.35 7.65
N GLN A 91 -12.92 -0.50 8.61
CA GLN A 91 -12.33 -0.45 9.95
C GLN A 91 -12.91 -1.50 10.93
N GLY A 92 -13.70 -2.46 10.44
CA GLY A 92 -14.18 -3.59 11.23
C GLY A 92 -15.57 -3.43 11.82
N ARG A 93 -16.28 -2.33 11.52
CA ARG A 93 -17.74 -2.24 11.74
C ARG A 93 -18.48 -2.93 10.60
N ASN A 94 -18.17 -4.21 10.42
CA ASN A 94 -18.78 -5.10 9.45
C ASN A 94 -19.33 -6.35 10.12
N ASP A 95 -20.13 -7.09 9.37
CA ASP A 95 -20.69 -8.39 9.72
C ASP A 95 -19.66 -9.42 10.20
N ARG A 96 -18.39 -9.25 9.83
CA ARG A 96 -17.28 -10.14 10.22
C ARG A 96 -16.47 -9.63 11.41
N GLY A 97 -16.77 -8.45 11.95
CA GLY A 97 -16.06 -7.83 13.07
C GLY A 97 -14.55 -7.65 12.86
N ARG A 98 -14.08 -7.51 11.61
CA ARG A 98 -12.62 -7.45 11.30
C ARG A 98 -12.28 -6.32 10.34
N ALA A 99 -11.14 -5.68 10.57
CA ALA A 99 -10.64 -4.68 9.63
C ALA A 99 -10.19 -5.32 8.30
N PHE A 100 -10.54 -4.65 7.20
CA PHE A 100 -10.13 -4.93 5.83
C PHE A 100 -9.32 -3.76 5.30
N ASP A 101 -8.19 -3.54 5.95
CA ASP A 101 -7.33 -2.36 5.81
C ASP A 101 -5.97 -2.73 5.21
N ASP A 102 -5.86 -3.85 4.51
CA ASP A 102 -4.58 -4.32 3.97
C ASP A 102 -4.19 -3.53 2.71
N ILE A 103 -2.94 -3.06 2.62
CA ILE A 103 -2.47 -2.32 1.43
C ILE A 103 -2.57 -3.13 0.13
N ALA A 104 -2.47 -4.47 0.19
CA ALA A 104 -2.66 -5.31 -0.98
C ALA A 104 -4.15 -5.40 -1.40
N LEU A 105 -5.08 -5.12 -0.49
CA LEU A 105 -6.51 -4.96 -0.79
C LEU A 105 -6.78 -3.58 -1.38
N ILE A 106 -6.22 -2.53 -0.77
CA ILE A 106 -6.38 -1.14 -1.22
C ILE A 106 -5.83 -0.96 -2.65
N CYS A 107 -4.65 -1.52 -2.93
CA CYS A 107 -3.98 -1.42 -4.23
C CYS A 107 -4.23 -2.63 -5.15
N ARG A 108 -5.27 -3.44 -4.87
CA ARG A 108 -5.54 -4.70 -5.60
C ARG A 108 -5.73 -4.46 -7.10
N ASP A 109 -6.64 -3.56 -7.43
CA ASP A 109 -7.01 -3.17 -8.79
C ASP A 109 -7.42 -1.70 -8.82
N ALA A 110 -7.56 -1.15 -10.03
CA ALA A 110 -7.94 0.24 -10.25
C ALA A 110 -9.27 0.58 -9.57
N ALA A 111 -10.27 -0.31 -9.67
CA ALA A 111 -11.60 -0.07 -9.11
C ALA A 111 -11.59 0.07 -7.58
N HIS A 112 -10.75 -0.71 -6.87
CA HIS A 112 -10.58 -0.54 -5.43
C HIS A 112 -9.92 0.81 -5.11
N VAL A 113 -8.88 1.20 -5.84
CA VAL A 113 -8.22 2.50 -5.64
C VAL A 113 -9.21 3.65 -5.87
N GLU A 114 -9.98 3.60 -6.96
CA GLU A 114 -11.01 4.59 -7.28
C GLU A 114 -12.12 4.66 -6.22
N GLN A 115 -12.59 3.50 -5.74
CA GLN A 115 -13.57 3.42 -4.66
C GLN A 115 -13.05 4.12 -3.39
N PHE A 116 -11.80 3.85 -2.99
CA PHE A 116 -11.24 4.48 -1.80
C PHE A 116 -10.94 5.97 -2.01
N LEU A 117 -10.55 6.39 -3.21
CA LEU A 117 -10.42 7.81 -3.55
C LEU A 117 -11.77 8.55 -3.41
N ALA A 118 -12.86 7.94 -3.87
CA ALA A 118 -14.20 8.50 -3.71
C ALA A 118 -14.60 8.64 -2.23
N LEU A 119 -14.33 7.61 -1.41
CA LEU A 119 -14.57 7.65 0.03
C LEU A 119 -13.74 8.75 0.74
N ALA A 120 -12.49 8.96 0.31
CA ALA A 120 -11.65 10.03 0.85
C ALA A 120 -12.17 11.43 0.48
N ALA A 121 -12.69 11.58 -0.74
CA ALA A 121 -13.29 12.84 -1.20
C ALA A 121 -14.57 13.17 -0.41
N ASP A 122 -15.44 12.18 -0.19
CA ASP A 122 -16.68 12.30 0.57
C ASP A 122 -16.41 12.71 2.02
N GLN A 123 -15.49 12.02 2.70
CA GLN A 123 -15.08 12.37 4.06
C GLN A 123 -14.51 13.80 4.15
N ARG A 124 -13.69 14.22 3.18
CA ARG A 124 -13.12 15.57 3.19
C ARG A 124 -14.20 16.63 2.98
N ALA A 125 -15.19 16.36 2.13
CA ALA A 125 -16.32 17.26 1.93
C ALA A 125 -17.16 17.40 3.20
N GLU A 126 -17.47 16.29 3.89
CA GLU A 126 -18.16 16.30 5.18
C GLU A 126 -17.36 17.09 6.23
N GLN A 127 -16.06 16.83 6.34
CA GLN A 127 -15.19 17.52 7.28
C GLN A 127 -15.12 19.04 7.02
N ALA A 128 -15.06 19.44 5.75
CA ALA A 128 -15.08 20.85 5.35
C ALA A 128 -16.42 21.53 5.67
N ALA A 129 -17.54 20.82 5.47
CA ALA A 129 -18.87 21.33 5.84
C ALA A 129 -19.03 21.51 7.36
N LEU A 130 -18.50 20.56 8.15
CA LEU A 130 -18.49 20.65 9.61
C LEU A 130 -17.61 21.81 10.09
N ASP A 131 -16.42 21.98 9.52
CA ASP A 131 -15.52 23.08 9.90
C ASP A 131 -16.12 24.45 9.55
N ALA A 132 -16.71 24.59 8.36
CA ALA A 132 -17.42 25.80 7.96
C ALA A 132 -18.60 26.14 8.88
N PHE A 133 -19.25 25.13 9.46
CA PHE A 133 -20.31 25.33 10.43
C PHE A 133 -19.80 25.68 11.84
N LEU A 134 -18.72 25.03 12.30
CA LEU A 134 -18.20 25.17 13.66
C LEU A 134 -17.28 26.37 13.85
N ASN A 135 -16.51 26.73 12.83
CA ASN A 135 -15.62 27.88 12.80
C ASN A 135 -16.06 28.81 11.67
N PRO A 136 -17.23 29.46 11.80
CA PRO A 136 -17.55 30.54 10.88
C PRO A 136 -16.41 31.57 10.99
N ASP A 137 -15.95 32.09 9.85
CA ASP A 137 -14.99 33.20 9.79
C ASP A 137 -15.35 34.19 10.90
N PRO A 138 -14.41 34.58 11.79
CA PRO A 138 -14.71 35.57 12.79
C PRO A 138 -14.92 36.88 12.03
N ASP A 139 -16.16 37.12 11.61
CA ASP A 139 -16.62 38.45 11.26
C ASP A 139 -16.10 39.34 12.39
N PRO A 140 -15.18 40.28 12.11
CA PRO A 140 -14.66 41.12 13.17
C PRO A 140 -15.88 41.87 13.67
N LEU A 141 -16.37 41.47 14.83
CA LEU A 141 -17.44 42.14 15.53
C LEU A 141 -16.88 43.50 15.95
N GLU A 142 -16.78 44.42 15.00
CA GLU A 142 -16.77 45.86 15.19
C GLU A 142 -18.16 46.20 15.74
N GLY A 143 -18.39 45.79 16.99
CA GLY A 143 -19.52 46.21 17.77
C GLY A 143 -19.38 47.70 17.97
N GLU A 144 -20.13 48.49 17.22
CA GLU A 144 -20.36 49.88 17.55
C GLU A 144 -21.22 49.92 18.83
N PHE A 145 -20.56 49.81 19.99
CA PHE A 145 -21.23 49.95 21.29
C PHE A 145 -21.63 51.42 21.46
N HIS A 146 -22.83 51.78 20.99
CA HIS A 146 -23.39 53.10 21.23
C HIS A 146 -23.75 53.22 22.72
N VAL A 147 -22.79 53.71 23.53
CA VAL A 147 -23.02 54.03 24.94
C VAL A 147 -24.03 55.18 25.01
N VAL A 148 -25.29 54.85 25.26
CA VAL A 148 -26.31 55.84 25.64
C VAL A 148 -25.94 56.37 27.01
N ARG A 149 -25.17 57.47 27.03
CA ARG A 149 -24.96 58.24 28.26
C ARG A 149 -26.27 58.93 28.61
N SER A 150 -26.96 58.39 29.61
CA SER A 150 -28.04 59.10 30.29
C SER A 150 -27.45 60.39 30.89
N ARG A 151 -27.99 61.53 30.45
CA ARG A 151 -27.65 62.86 30.95
C ARG A 151 -28.19 63.05 32.38
N PRO A 152 -27.55 63.91 33.19
CA PRO A 152 -27.78 64.05 34.63
C PRO A 152 -29.14 64.64 34.99
#